data_AF-A0A354EI04-F1
#
_entry.id   AF-A0A354EI04-F1
#
_cell.length_a   1.000
_cell.length_b   1.000
_cell.length_c   1.000
_cell.angle_alpha   90.00
_cell.angle_beta   90.00
_cell.angle_gamma   90.00
#
_symmetry.space_group_name_H-M   'P 1'
#
loop_
_entity.id
_entity.type
_entity.pdbx_description
1 polymer ?
#
loop_
_entity_poly.entity_id
_entity_poly.type
_entity_poly.pdbx_seq_one_letter_code
_entity_poly.pdbx_strand_id
1 'polypeptide(L)' 'MKIAIPLADGKLSLHFGHCECFALVDVDPAAKKIVQRQDIDAPPHQPGLLPPWLAKQGATMIIAG' A
#
# COMPACT_ATOMS: atom_id res chain seq x y z
N MET A 1 -6.28 10.80 4.41
CA MET A 1 -5.42 10.41 3.26
C MET A 1 -5.15 8.92 3.35
N LYS A 2 -4.89 8.24 2.23
CA LYS A 2 -4.63 6.79 2.24
C LYS A 2 -3.21 6.50 1.74
N ILE A 3 -2.47 5.74 2.52
CA ILE A 3 -1.08 5.34 2.25
C ILE A 3 -1.07 3.85 1.90
N ALA A 4 -0.41 3.47 0.80
CA ALA A 4 -0.14 2.08 0.47
C ALA A 4 1.30 1.71 0.82
N ILE A 5 1.48 0.56 1.48
CA ILE A 5 2.79 0.05 1.91
C ILE A 5 2.90 -1.41 1.45
N PRO A 6 3.89 -1.77 0.59
CA PRO A 6 4.09 -3.16 0.18
C PRO A 6 4.65 -3.97 1.34
N LEU A 7 4.11 -5.17 1.58
CA LEU A 7 4.52 -6.05 2.67
C LEU A 7 5.00 -7.42 2.19
N ALA A 8 6.00 -7.95 2.88
CA ALA A 8 6.41 -9.35 2.82
C ALA A 8 6.72 -9.82 4.25
N ASP A 9 6.18 -10.97 4.66
CA ASP A 9 6.30 -11.49 6.04
C ASP A 9 5.88 -10.46 7.11
N GLY A 10 4.85 -9.66 6.81
CA GLY A 10 4.34 -8.60 7.69
C GLY A 10 5.27 -7.39 7.87
N LYS A 11 6.36 -7.29 7.11
CA LYS A 11 7.33 -6.19 7.13
C LYS A 11 7.33 -5.43 5.80
N LEU A 12 7.89 -4.23 5.78
CA LEU A 12 8.09 -3.47 4.53
C LEU A 12 8.87 -4.32 3.52
N SER A 13 8.28 -4.56 2.35
CA SER A 13 8.94 -5.30 1.27
C SER A 13 10.08 -4.46 0.67
N LEU A 14 11.21 -5.13 0.40
CA LEU A 14 12.36 -4.56 -0.32
C LEU A 14 12.09 -4.41 -1.83
N HIS A 15 11.04 -5.05 -2.32
CA HIS A 15 10.68 -5.04 -3.73
C HIS A 15 9.20 -4.67 -3.87
N PHE A 16 8.94 -3.40 -4.19
CA PHE A 16 7.58 -2.89 -4.42
C PHE A 16 6.77 -3.75 -5.41
N GLY A 17 7.43 -4.20 -6.49
CA GLY A 17 6.81 -5.04 -7.53
C GLY A 17 6.53 -6.48 -7.12
N HIS A 18 7.13 -6.97 -6.03
CA HIS A 18 7.11 -8.38 -5.63
C HIS A 18 6.85 -8.47 -4.12
N CYS A 19 5.64 -8.10 -3.71
CA CYS A 19 5.17 -8.18 -2.34
C CYS A 19 3.98 -9.14 -2.26
N GLU A 20 3.73 -9.65 -1.05
CA GLU A 20 2.61 -10.57 -0.78
C GLU A 20 1.29 -9.79 -0.76
N CYS A 21 1.30 -8.64 -0.09
CA CYS A 21 0.14 -7.78 0.07
C CYS A 21 0.54 -6.31 0.18
N PHE A 22 -0.46 -5.43 0.14
CA PHE A 22 -0.33 -4.03 0.48
C PHE A 22 -1.14 -3.72 1.74
N ALA A 23 -0.51 -3.11 2.74
CA ALA A 23 -1.23 -2.43 3.80
C ALA A 23 -1.72 -1.07 3.27
N LEU A 24 -3.04 -0.92 3.23
CA LEU A 24 -3.72 0.35 3.01
C LEU A 24 -4.04 0.97 4.37
N VAL A 25 -3.44 2.12 4.63
CA VAL A 25 -3.54 2.82 5.90
C VAL A 25 -4.23 4.17 5.68
N ASP A 26 -5.44 4.30 6.21
CA ASP A 26 -6.13 5.57 6.27
C ASP A 26 -5.63 6.35 7.48
N VAL A 27 -5.18 7.59 7.25
CA VAL A 27 -4.67 8.48 8.29
C VAL A 27 -5.35 9.85 8.26
N ASP A 28 -5.43 10.44 9.44
CA ASP A 28 -5.77 11.85 9.67
C ASP A 28 -4.47 12.63 9.94
N PRO A 29 -3.99 13.43 8.97
CA PRO A 29 -2.76 14.20 9.12
C PRO A 29 -2.85 15.31 10.17
N ALA A 30 -4.03 15.91 10.34
CA ALA A 30 -4.24 17.01 11.28
C ALA A 30 -4.21 16.48 12.73
N ALA A 31 -4.90 15.37 12.98
CA ALA A 31 -4.88 14.71 14.28
C ALA A 31 -3.63 13.87 14.53
N LYS A 32 -2.79 13.63 13.50
CA LYS A 32 -1.63 12.73 13.52
C LYS A 32 -2.00 11.30 13.98
N LYS A 33 -3.09 10.75 13.43
CA LYS A 33 -3.61 9.44 13.83
C LYS A 33 -3.77 8.50 12.64
N ILE A 34 -3.57 7.22 12.90
CA ILE A 34 -4.05 6.14 12.03
C ILE A 34 -5.54 5.94 12.35
N VAL A 35 -6.37 5.98 11.31
CA VAL A 35 -7.83 5.80 11.41
C VAL A 35 -8.21 4.35 11.15
N GLN A 36 -7.63 3.74 10.12
CA GLN A 36 -7.90 2.36 9.73
C GLN A 36 -6.70 1.75 9.03
N ARG A 37 -6.58 0.41 9.14
CA ARG A 37 -5.69 -0.41 8.33
C ARG A 37 -6.48 -1.54 7.68
N GLN A 38 -6.20 -1.80 6.41
CA GLN A 38 -6.66 -2.96 5.68
C GLN A 38 -5.50 -3.52 4.85
N ASP A 39 -5.26 -4.82 4.95
CA ASP A 39 -4.27 -5.49 4.10
C ASP A 39 -4.99 -6.16 2.93
N ILE A 40 -4.47 -5.97 1.71
CA ILE A 40 -5.03 -6.55 0.48
C ILE A 40 -3.93 -7.30 -0.29
N ASP A 41 -4.25 -8.49 -0.79
CA ASP A 41 -3.29 -9.28 -1.58
C ASP A 41 -2.83 -8.51 -2.82
N ALA A 42 -1.55 -8.64 -3.15
CA ALA A 42 -1.01 -8.01 -4.35
C ALA A 42 -1.62 -8.66 -5.60
N PRO A 43 -1.95 -7.88 -6.65
CA PRO A 43 -2.41 -8.45 -7.91
C PRO A 43 -1.25 -9.20 -8.60
N PRO A 44 -1.54 -10.05 -9.60
CA PRO A 44 -0.49 -10.71 -10.38
C PRO A 44 0.55 -9.73 -10.93
N HIS A 45 1.80 -10.15 -10.96
CA HIS A 45 2.90 -9.31 -11.43
C HIS A 45 2.71 -8.95 -12.92
N GLN A 46 2.56 -7.66 -13.19
CA GLN A 46 2.50 -7.11 -14.54
C GLN A 46 3.18 -5.72 -14.59
N PRO A 47 4.08 -5.47 -15.55
CA PRO A 47 4.70 -4.16 -15.72
C PRO A 47 3.67 -3.03 -15.83
N GLY A 48 3.82 -1.99 -15.00
CA GLY A 48 2.94 -0.81 -15.00
C GLY A 48 1.58 -0.97 -14.31
N LEU A 49 1.23 -2.17 -13.80
CA LEU A 49 -0.10 -2.42 -13.20
C LEU A 49 -0.27 -1.79 -11.81
N LEU A 50 0.75 -1.87 -10.94
CA LEU A 50 0.60 -1.57 -9.52
C LEU A 50 0.22 -0.11 -9.22
N PRO A 51 0.85 0.93 -9.82
CA PRO A 51 0.47 2.31 -9.53
C PRO A 51 -1.00 2.66 -9.85
N PRO A 52 -1.54 2.39 -11.05
CA PRO A 52 -2.96 2.66 -11.33
C PRO A 52 -3.90 1.74 -10.55
N TRP A 53 -3.48 0.51 -10.20
CA TRP A 53 -4.26 -0.39 -9.36
C TRP A 53 -4.40 0.16 -7.92
N LEU A 54 -3.31 0.63 -7.30
CA LEU A 54 -3.35 1.26 -5.98
C LEU A 54 -4.14 2.57 -5.98
N ALA A 55 -4.04 3.35 -7.05
CA ALA A 55 -4.83 4.58 -7.19
C ALA A 55 -6.35 4.28 -7.20
N LYS A 56 -6.79 3.19 -7.85
CA LYS A 56 -8.19 2.73 -7.81
C LYS A 56 -8.66 2.33 -6.41
N GLN A 57 -7.75 1.88 -5.54
CA GLN A 57 -8.03 1.58 -4.13
C GLN A 57 -8.04 2.86 -3.25
N GLY A 58 -7.87 4.03 -3.86
CA GLY A 58 -7.88 5.33 -3.20
C GLY A 58 -6.55 5.74 -2.58
N ALA A 59 -5.46 5.01 -2.82
CA ALA A 59 -4.14 5.37 -2.30
C ALA A 59 -3.67 6.68 -2.95
N THR A 60 -3.30 7.64 -2.10
CA THR A 60 -2.79 8.97 -2.51
C THR A 60 -1.28 9.10 -2.27
N MET A 61 -0.69 8.15 -1.56
CA MET A 61 0.73 8.11 -1.23
C MET A 61 1.20 6.65 -1.14
N ILE A 62 2.45 6.40 -1.51
CA ILE A 62 3.10 5.10 -1.41
C ILE A 62 4.37 5.27 -0.58
N ILE A 63 4.60 4.38 0.38
CA ILE A 63 5.88 4.22 1.07
C ILE A 63 6.45 2.88 0.64
N ALA A 64 7.56 2.91 -0.11
CA ALA A 64 8.22 1.71 -0.63
C ALA A 64 9.66 1.61 -0.12
N GLY A 65 10.19 0.39 -0.07
CA GLY A 65 11.60 0.09 0.18
C GLY A 65 12.47 0.17 -1.07
#